data_AF-A0A1Y1N722-F1
#
_entry.id   AF-A0A1Y1N722-F1
#
_cell.length_a   1.000
_cell.length_b   1.000
_cell.length_c   1.000
_cell.angle_alpha   90.00
_cell.angle_beta   90.00
_cell.angle_gamma   90.00
#
_symmetry.space_group_name_H-M   'P 1'
#
loop_
_entity.id
_entity.type
_entity.pdbx_description
1 polymer ?
#
loop_
_entity_poly.entity_id
_entity_poly.type
_entity_poly.pdbx_seq_one_letter_code
_entity_poly.pdbx_strand_id
1 'polypeptide(L)'
;EIAQQERQEERRRNREEARRQATVPSGQPPPAEMDAASILLTFPPALRQQVLMDQGEDIMDQLTPEMAAQARALSQHHPPMPQHQGVRSIVTPGQGPPQAAARDNSE
;
A
#
# COMPACT_ATOMS: atom_id res chain seq x y z
N GLU A 1 -2.20 39.56 16.58
CA GLU A 1 -1.90 39.83 15.14
C GLU A 1 -2.00 38.60 14.21
N ILE A 2 -2.40 37.42 14.69
CA ILE A 2 -2.54 36.20 13.87
C ILE A 2 -3.87 36.15 13.09
N ALA A 3 -4.96 36.66 13.68
CA ALA A 3 -6.30 36.64 13.08
C ALA A 3 -6.48 37.49 11.80
N GLN A 4 -5.58 38.45 11.55
CA GLN A 4 -5.61 39.25 10.32
C GLN A 4 -4.93 38.53 9.15
N GLN A 5 -3.95 37.68 9.46
CA GLN A 5 -3.18 36.93 8.47
C GLN A 5 -4.04 35.81 7.87
N GLU A 6 -4.79 35.08 8.71
CA GLU A 6 -5.70 34.02 8.26
C GLU A 6 -6.81 34.52 7.33
N ARG A 7 -7.39 35.70 7.62
CA ARG A 7 -8.43 36.30 6.75
C ARG A 7 -7.91 36.64 5.35
N GLN A 8 -6.64 37.02 5.24
CA GLN A 8 -6.03 37.34 3.95
C GLN A 8 -5.67 36.07 3.18
N GLU A 9 -5.24 35.03 3.89
CA GLU A 9 -4.94 33.72 3.32
C GLU A 9 -6.20 33.01 2.81
N GLU A 10 -7.31 33.07 3.55
CA GLU A 10 -8.60 32.53 3.14
C GLU A 10 -9.12 33.21 1.86
N ARG A 11 -8.95 34.53 1.76
CA ARG A 11 -9.29 35.30 0.54
C ARG A 11 -8.39 34.97 -0.65
N ARG A 12 -7.20 34.43 -0.41
CA ARG A 12 -6.26 33.98 -1.44
C ARG A 12 -6.63 32.57 -1.91
N ARG A 13 -6.88 31.63 -0.98
CA ARG A 13 -7.37 30.28 -1.29
C ARG A 13 -8.66 30.31 -2.08
N ASN A 14 -9.66 31.05 -1.61
CA ASN A 14 -10.98 31.09 -2.25
C ASN A 14 -10.91 31.59 -3.71
N ARG A 15 -10.06 32.59 -3.99
CA ARG A 15 -9.82 33.06 -5.36
C ARG A 15 -9.10 32.03 -6.22
N GLU A 16 -8.18 31.26 -5.65
CA GLU A 16 -7.48 30.20 -6.38
C GLU A 16 -8.38 28.99 -6.63
N GLU A 17 -9.23 28.61 -5.68
CA GLU A 17 -10.24 27.55 -5.83
C GLU A 17 -11.28 27.92 -6.89
N ALA A 18 -11.79 29.16 -6.89
CA ALA A 18 -12.68 29.66 -7.93
C ALA A 18 -12.01 29.64 -9.32
N ARG A 19 -10.71 29.96 -9.38
CA ARG A 19 -9.95 29.93 -10.64
C ARG A 19 -9.65 28.51 -11.10
N ARG A 20 -9.38 27.58 -10.18
CA ARG A 20 -9.25 26.15 -10.48
C ARG A 20 -10.57 25.59 -10.99
N GLN A 21 -11.69 25.83 -10.29
CA GLN A 21 -13.02 25.40 -10.72
C GLN A 21 -13.41 25.97 -12.09
N ALA A 22 -13.07 27.23 -12.39
CA ALA A 22 -13.33 27.83 -13.70
C ALA A 22 -12.39 27.36 -14.82
N THR A 23 -11.22 26.79 -14.48
CA THR A 23 -10.25 26.25 -15.44
C THR A 23 -10.47 24.75 -15.70
N VAL A 24 -11.19 24.03 -14.83
CA VAL A 24 -11.69 22.70 -15.17
C VAL A 24 -12.76 22.88 -16.25
N PRO A 25 -12.56 22.39 -17.48
CA PRO A 25 -13.59 22.47 -18.51
C PRO A 25 -14.86 21.81 -17.96
N SER A 26 -15.97 22.54 -17.93
CA SER A 26 -17.27 22.15 -17.33
C SER A 26 -17.99 20.96 -18.00
N GLY A 27 -17.23 20.04 -18.60
CA GLY A 27 -17.73 18.82 -19.22
C GLY A 27 -16.72 17.68 -19.22
N GLN A 28 -15.54 17.84 -18.60
CA GLN A 28 -14.66 16.71 -18.38
C GLN A 28 -15.02 16.13 -17.01
N PRO A 29 -15.59 14.91 -16.94
CA PRO A 29 -15.83 14.25 -15.67
C PRO A 29 -14.50 14.25 -14.89
N PRO A 30 -14.53 14.41 -13.55
CA PRO A 30 -13.34 14.13 -12.74
C PRO A 30 -12.78 12.77 -13.21
N PRO A 31 -11.44 12.58 -13.23
CA PRO A 31 -10.89 11.27 -13.59
C PRO A 31 -11.66 10.27 -12.75
N ALA A 32 -12.49 9.45 -13.41
CA ALA A 32 -13.32 8.53 -12.68
C ALA A 32 -12.32 7.69 -11.89
N GLU A 33 -12.38 7.79 -10.56
CA GLU A 33 -11.74 6.80 -9.69
C GLU A 33 -12.49 5.52 -10.00
N MET A 34 -12.04 4.86 -11.07
CA MET A 34 -12.77 3.80 -11.71
C MET A 34 -12.53 2.58 -10.84
N ASP A 35 -13.50 2.33 -9.97
CA ASP A 35 -13.52 1.26 -8.99
C ASP A 35 -13.11 -0.08 -9.63
N ALA A 36 -12.19 -0.80 -8.98
CA ALA A 36 -11.61 -2.03 -9.52
C ALA A 36 -12.70 -3.09 -9.77
N ALA A 37 -13.69 -3.21 -8.89
CA ALA A 37 -14.81 -4.12 -9.08
C ALA A 37 -15.66 -3.74 -10.31
N SER A 38 -15.88 -2.44 -10.55
CA SER A 38 -16.57 -1.93 -11.73
C SER A 38 -15.85 -2.29 -13.03
N ILE A 39 -14.52 -2.22 -13.07
CA ILE A 39 -13.72 -2.65 -14.22
C ILE A 39 -13.83 -4.17 -14.41
N LEU A 40 -13.69 -4.96 -13.35
CA LEU A 40 -13.80 -6.41 -13.39
C LEU A 40 -15.17 -6.90 -13.89
N LEU A 41 -16.24 -6.14 -13.61
CA LEU A 41 -17.58 -6.44 -14.13
C LEU A 41 -17.67 -6.31 -15.65
N THR A 42 -16.87 -5.44 -16.27
CA THR A 42 -16.80 -5.30 -17.73
C THR A 42 -16.07 -6.46 -18.40
N PHE A 43 -15.27 -7.22 -17.63
CA PHE A 43 -14.55 -8.37 -18.16
C PHE A 43 -15.45 -9.59 -18.28
N PRO A 44 -15.21 -10.45 -19.31
CA PRO A 44 -15.79 -11.78 -19.37
C PRO A 44 -15.47 -12.57 -18.10
N PRO A 45 -16.35 -13.49 -17.65
CA PRO A 45 -16.17 -14.23 -16.41
C PRO A 45 -14.83 -14.98 -16.32
N ALA A 46 -14.37 -15.60 -17.41
CA ALA A 46 -13.08 -16.29 -17.44
C ALA A 46 -11.88 -15.34 -17.20
N LEU A 47 -11.90 -14.15 -17.82
CA LEU A 47 -10.83 -13.15 -17.65
C LEU A 47 -10.85 -12.55 -16.25
N ARG A 48 -12.05 -12.30 -15.71
CA ARG A 48 -12.20 -11.84 -14.32
C ARG A 48 -11.58 -12.83 -13.34
N GLN A 49 -11.86 -14.13 -13.49
CA GLN A 49 -11.28 -15.16 -12.63
C GLN A 49 -9.75 -15.19 -12.73
N GLN A 50 -9.20 -15.06 -13.95
CA GLN A 50 -7.75 -14.98 -14.14
C GLN A 50 -7.15 -13.76 -13.42
N VAL A 51 -7.75 -12.58 -13.56
CA VAL A 51 -7.29 -11.36 -12.87
C VAL A 51 -7.43 -11.51 -11.35
N LEU A 52 -8.50 -12.12 -10.84
CA LEU A 52 -8.66 -12.39 -9.40
C LEU A 52 -7.63 -13.41 -8.89
N MET A 53 -7.17 -14.35 -9.72
CA MET A 53 -6.07 -15.26 -9.38
C MET A 53 -4.72 -14.52 -9.32
N ASP A 54 -4.42 -13.70 -10.33
CA ASP A 54 -3.12 -13.03 -10.48
C ASP A 54 -2.96 -11.82 -9.54
N GLN A 55 -4.03 -11.03 -9.37
CA GLN A 55 -3.98 -9.71 -8.71
C GLN A 55 -5.00 -9.57 -7.58
N GLY A 56 -5.82 -10.59 -7.31
CA GLY A 56 -6.91 -10.49 -6.33
C GLY A 56 -6.47 -10.04 -4.94
N GLU A 57 -5.30 -10.48 -4.46
CA GLU A 57 -4.75 -10.06 -3.17
C GLU A 57 -4.35 -8.57 -3.12
N ASP A 58 -3.83 -8.02 -4.22
CA ASP A 58 -3.38 -6.62 -4.30
C ASP A 58 -4.57 -5.65 -4.37
N ILE A 59 -5.63 -6.05 -5.07
CA ILE A 59 -6.83 -5.23 -5.24
C ILE A 59 -7.93 -5.52 -4.22
N MET A 60 -7.70 -6.39 -3.23
CA MET A 60 -8.72 -6.86 -2.28
C MET A 60 -9.46 -5.74 -1.53
N ASP A 61 -8.80 -4.63 -1.23
CA ASP A 61 -9.41 -3.45 -0.58
C ASP A 61 -10.42 -2.72 -1.50
N GLN A 62 -10.28 -2.92 -2.81
CA GLN A 62 -11.07 -2.29 -3.88
C GLN A 62 -12.12 -3.26 -4.46
N LEU A 63 -12.21 -4.50 -3.94
CA LEU A 63 -13.17 -5.51 -4.40
C LEU A 63 -14.48 -5.44 -3.60
N THR A 64 -15.58 -5.80 -4.25
CA THR A 64 -16.84 -6.07 -3.54
C THR A 64 -16.71 -7.33 -2.66
N PRO A 65 -17.52 -7.47 -1.60
CA PRO A 65 -17.45 -8.62 -0.70
C PRO A 65 -17.56 -9.99 -1.41
N GLU A 66 -18.37 -10.03 -2.47
CA GLU A 66 -18.60 -11.22 -3.28
C GLU A 66 -17.36 -11.58 -4.11
N MET A 67 -16.73 -10.58 -4.76
CA MET A 67 -15.50 -10.78 -5.52
C MET A 67 -14.29 -11.09 -4.63
N ALA A 68 -14.19 -10.46 -3.45
CA ALA A 68 -13.15 -10.75 -2.47
C ALA A 68 -13.23 -12.21 -1.99
N ALA A 69 -14.46 -12.73 -1.78
CA ALA A 69 -14.66 -14.14 -1.48
C ALA A 69 -14.21 -15.04 -2.64
N GLN A 70 -14.49 -14.67 -3.89
CA GLN A 70 -13.98 -15.38 -5.06
C GLN A 70 -12.45 -15.39 -5.13
N ALA A 71 -11.79 -14.24 -4.99
CA ALA A 71 -10.32 -14.16 -4.98
C ALA A 71 -9.70 -15.05 -3.90
N ARG A 72 -10.24 -15.00 -2.67
CA ARG A 72 -9.80 -15.85 -1.56
C ARG A 72 -10.01 -17.33 -1.84
N ALA A 73 -11.16 -17.71 -2.40
CA ALA A 73 -11.41 -19.08 -2.80
C ALA A 73 -10.36 -19.53 -3.83
N LEU A 74 -10.11 -18.73 -4.87
CA LEU A 74 -9.15 -19.05 -5.93
C LEU A 74 -7.71 -19.16 -5.39
N SER A 75 -7.30 -18.25 -4.52
CA SER A 75 -6.01 -18.28 -3.82
C SER A 75 -5.89 -19.51 -2.90
N GLN A 76 -6.98 -19.91 -2.24
CA GLN A 76 -6.98 -21.10 -1.40
C GLN A 76 -6.84 -22.40 -2.21
N HIS A 77 -7.43 -22.45 -3.41
CA HIS A 77 -7.30 -23.57 -4.34
C HIS A 77 -5.93 -23.62 -5.03
N HIS A 78 -5.25 -22.49 -5.13
CA HIS A 78 -3.89 -22.40 -5.65
C HIS A 78 -2.93 -22.15 -4.48
N PRO A 79 -2.60 -23.19 -3.68
CA PRO A 79 -1.75 -23.02 -2.51
C PRO A 79 -0.50 -22.25 -2.94
N PRO A 80 -0.11 -21.17 -2.24
CA PRO A 80 1.13 -20.49 -2.52
C PRO A 80 2.22 -21.56 -2.45
N MET A 81 2.79 -21.92 -3.60
CA MET A 81 3.89 -22.87 -3.60
C MET A 81 4.92 -22.30 -2.63
N PRO A 82 5.36 -23.07 -1.62
CA PRO A 82 6.31 -22.57 -0.66
C PRO A 82 7.61 -22.27 -1.40
N GLN A 83 7.82 -21.01 -1.73
CA GLN A 83 9.09 -20.53 -2.25
C GLN A 83 10.09 -20.57 -1.09
N HIS A 84 10.74 -21.72 -0.96
CA HIS A 84 12.08 -21.91 -0.44
C HIS A 84 12.28 -21.33 0.97
N GLN A 85 11.66 -22.02 1.92
CA GLN A 85 12.12 -22.07 3.31
C GLN A 85 13.51 -22.73 3.32
N GLY A 86 14.55 -21.97 3.02
CA GLY A 86 15.87 -22.52 2.72
C GLY A 86 17.02 -21.59 3.05
N VAL A 87 17.01 -20.92 4.20
CA VAL A 87 18.23 -20.48 4.92
C VAL A 87 17.86 -20.12 6.37
N ARG A 88 17.67 -21.14 7.23
CA ARG A 88 17.97 -20.95 8.65
C ARG A 88 19.49 -20.95 8.81
N SER A 89 20.11 -19.80 8.58
CA SER A 89 21.47 -19.54 9.07
C SER A 89 21.40 -19.47 10.59
N ILE A 90 21.61 -20.62 11.22
CA ILE A 90 21.82 -20.72 12.65
C ILE A 90 23.00 -19.84 13.08
N VAL A 91 22.79 -19.18 14.20
CA VAL A 91 23.64 -18.19 14.86
C VAL A 91 24.74 -18.89 15.66
N THR A 92 25.97 -18.36 15.64
CA THR A 92 26.90 -18.47 16.78
C THR A 92 27.79 -17.22 16.86
N PRO A 93 27.42 -16.24 17.70
CA PRO A 93 28.29 -15.16 18.15
C PRO A 93 28.76 -15.54 19.56
N GLY A 94 30.04 -15.84 19.73
CA GLY A 94 30.57 -16.01 21.07
C GLY A 94 31.83 -16.84 21.17
N GLN A 95 32.96 -16.24 20.80
CA GLN A 95 34.19 -16.48 21.55
C GLN A 95 35.13 -15.28 21.35
N GLY A 96 35.08 -14.35 22.30
CA GLY A 96 36.01 -13.22 22.34
C GLY A 96 37.44 -13.71 22.63
N PRO A 97 38.47 -12.96 22.22
CA PRO A 97 39.85 -13.27 22.57
C PRO A 97 40.11 -13.02 24.07
N PRO A 98 41.01 -13.79 24.71
CA PRO A 98 41.36 -13.59 26.11
C PRO A 98 42.07 -12.24 26.28
N GLN A 99 41.51 -11.44 27.20
CA GLN A 99 42.02 -10.14 27.61
C GLN A 99 43.43 -10.31 28.20
N ALA A 100 44.41 -9.72 27.53
CA ALA A 100 45.74 -9.45 28.07
C ALA A 100 45.69 -8.19 28.96
N ALA A 101 46.72 -8.07 29.81
CA ALA A 101 47.09 -6.92 30.65
C ALA A 101 46.33 -6.81 31.99
N ALA A 102 46.95 -7.19 33.10
CA ALA A 102 47.97 -6.43 33.85
C ALA A 102 47.36 -5.41 34.82
N ARG A 103 47.95 -5.39 36.03
CA ARG A 103 48.03 -4.33 37.05
C ARG A 103 47.44 -4.78 38.39
N ASP A 104 48.29 -5.07 39.39
CA ASP A 104 49.08 -4.13 40.21
C ASP A 104 48.24 -3.57 41.37
N ASN A 105 48.84 -3.61 42.57
CA ASN A 105 48.50 -2.85 43.79
C ASN A 105 47.40 -3.44 44.72
N SER A 106 47.51 -3.67 46.03
CA SER A 106 48.55 -3.58 47.08
C SER A 106 47.93 -4.18 48.37
N GLU A 107 48.72 -4.85 49.22
CA GLU A 107 48.44 -5.00 50.66
C GLU A 107 49.58 -4.37 51.47
#